data_AF-A0A7V4NYS9-F1
#
_entry.id   AF-A0A7V4NYS9-F1
#
_cell.length_a   1.000
_cell.length_b   1.000
_cell.length_c   1.000
_cell.angle_alpha   90.00
_cell.angle_beta   90.00
_cell.angle_gamma   90.00
#
_symmetry.space_group_name_H-M   'P 1'
#
loop_
_entity.id
_entity.type
_entity.pdbx_description
1 polymer ?
#
loop_
_entity_poly.entity_id
_entity_poly.type
_entity_poly.pdbx_seq_one_letter_code
_entity_poly.pdbx_strand_id
1 'polypeptide(L)'
;MALWQRSSPATVRWVWFLCGLAVAMSVIYFRQRISGPDAAAGPTVDGAVSERRAPGSPAQPALTHAAPSHAPEASPTREADVRLSAVAPAAMVLPPVHALPAEYQHGRDALDSGDALRARQIFANALGAGLPGPVQEMVRDELARASDQSLFSRQLLPGDALVGSYTVRKGDTLVSIGRQFRVTDDLLAMINGLSSKDRLMAGGRLKVVYGPFRAVVVKRDFRMDVLADHHLVRAFPVGLGVDGRTPTGRWIVRDKLANPGWTDPRTGEYYPPDAPDNPIGEYWIGLEGVSGDAVGKRGFGIHGTIEPDSIGRDMSLGCVRLGPADIELLYRLLVIGDSTVEIVD
;
A
#
# COMPACT_ATOMS: atom_id res chain seq x y z
N MET A 1 -27.78 -14.70 49.56
CA MET A 1 -27.96 -13.25 49.32
C MET A 1 -27.39 -12.97 47.93
N ALA A 2 -28.10 -13.27 46.85
CA ALA A 2 -29.15 -12.47 46.20
C ALA A 2 -28.61 -11.16 45.59
N LEU A 3 -28.51 -11.10 44.26
CA LEU A 3 -28.95 -9.99 43.38
C LEU A 3 -28.74 -10.37 41.90
N TRP A 4 -29.75 -11.02 41.32
CA TRP A 4 -29.96 -11.12 39.88
C TRP A 4 -31.06 -10.10 39.54
N GLN A 5 -30.72 -9.03 38.83
CA GLN A 5 -31.68 -7.96 38.50
C GLN A 5 -32.35 -8.28 37.16
N ARG A 6 -33.64 -8.59 37.22
CA ARG A 6 -34.54 -8.78 36.08
C ARG A 6 -34.80 -7.44 35.38
N SER A 7 -34.47 -7.33 34.11
CA SER A 7 -35.01 -6.28 33.23
C SER A 7 -36.38 -6.73 32.70
N SER A 8 -37.38 -5.83 32.72
CA SER A 8 -38.76 -6.15 32.35
C SER A 8 -38.97 -6.17 30.82
N PRO A 9 -39.96 -6.93 30.29
CA PRO A 9 -40.21 -7.05 28.85
C PRO A 9 -40.66 -5.76 28.14
N ALA A 10 -40.94 -4.68 28.88
CA ALA A 10 -41.45 -3.43 28.34
C ALA A 10 -40.34 -2.50 27.80
N THR A 11 -39.11 -2.58 28.30
CA THR A 11 -37.99 -1.73 27.85
C THR A 11 -37.33 -2.21 26.56
N VAL A 12 -37.38 -3.51 26.26
CA VAL A 12 -36.84 -4.04 25.00
C VAL A 12 -37.69 -3.61 23.80
N ARG A 13 -39.00 -3.40 23.99
CA ARG A 13 -39.94 -3.11 22.90
C ARG A 13 -39.83 -1.68 22.32
N TRP A 14 -39.28 -0.73 23.08
CA TRP A 14 -39.07 0.66 22.64
C TRP A 14 -37.77 0.86 21.84
N VAL A 15 -36.72 0.09 22.15
CA VAL A 15 -35.43 0.17 21.44
C VAL A 15 -35.58 -0.29 19.97
N TRP A 16 -36.42 -1.30 19.71
CA TRP A 16 -36.70 -1.76 18.34
C TRP A 16 -37.58 -0.78 17.54
N PHE A 17 -38.46 -0.01 18.18
CA PHE A 17 -39.30 0.97 17.49
C PHE A 17 -38.51 2.21 17.04
N LEU A 18 -37.53 2.67 17.82
CA LEU A 18 -36.68 3.81 17.47
C LEU A 18 -35.64 3.47 16.39
N CYS A 19 -35.09 2.25 16.38
CA CYS A 19 -34.21 1.80 15.28
C CYS A 19 -34.96 1.61 13.94
N GLY A 20 -36.23 1.19 13.98
CA GLY A 20 -37.06 1.04 12.77
C GLY A 20 -37.38 2.37 12.08
N LEU A 21 -37.60 3.45 12.85
CA LEU A 21 -37.94 4.77 12.30
C LEU A 21 -36.74 5.46 11.60
N ALA A 22 -35.52 5.24 12.09
CA ALA A 22 -34.30 5.81 11.52
C ALA A 22 -33.91 5.19 10.15
N VAL A 23 -34.22 3.90 9.95
CA VAL A 23 -33.99 3.20 8.67
C VAL A 23 -35.02 3.63 7.62
N ALA A 24 -36.28 3.85 8.00
CA ALA A 24 -37.32 4.30 7.08
C ALA A 24 -37.08 5.73 6.54
N MET A 25 -36.58 6.64 7.38
CA MET A 25 -36.28 8.03 6.96
C MET A 25 -35.08 8.13 6.01
N SER A 26 -34.09 7.25 6.13
CA SER A 26 -32.91 7.22 5.23
C SER A 26 -33.26 6.72 3.83
N VAL A 27 -34.20 5.77 3.71
CA VAL A 27 -34.65 5.23 2.41
C VAL A 27 -35.50 6.24 1.65
N ILE A 28 -36.31 7.05 2.34
CA ILE A 28 -37.14 8.11 1.70
C ILE A 28 -36.25 9.25 1.21
N TYR A 29 -35.24 9.67 1.99
CA TYR A 29 -34.30 10.71 1.59
C TYR A 29 -33.44 10.31 0.37
N PHE A 30 -33.05 9.03 0.26
CA PHE A 30 -32.27 8.54 -0.87
C PHE A 30 -33.12 8.41 -2.16
N ARG A 31 -34.40 8.08 -2.04
CA ARG A 31 -35.30 7.93 -3.20
C ARG A 31 -35.70 9.25 -3.85
N GLN A 32 -35.74 10.34 -3.09
CA GLN A 32 -36.08 11.68 -3.60
C GLN A 32 -34.92 12.36 -4.36
N ARG A 33 -33.69 11.86 -4.26
CA ARG A 33 -32.51 12.44 -4.94
C ARG A 33 -32.22 11.82 -6.32
N ILE A 34 -32.98 10.79 -6.72
CA ILE A 34 -32.76 10.02 -7.97
C ILE A 34 -33.89 10.30 -8.98
N SER A 35 -34.74 11.33 -8.77
CA SER A 35 -35.86 11.63 -9.66
C SER A 35 -36.08 13.13 -9.91
N GLY A 36 -35.43 13.64 -10.97
CA GLY A 36 -35.94 14.66 -11.90
C GLY A 36 -35.50 16.13 -11.71
N PRO A 37 -35.62 17.02 -12.76
CA PRO A 37 -36.26 16.79 -14.07
C PRO A 37 -35.44 17.18 -15.33
N ASP A 38 -35.96 16.75 -16.48
CA ASP A 38 -35.60 17.14 -17.85
C ASP A 38 -35.77 18.64 -18.18
N ALA A 39 -34.91 19.15 -19.08
CA ALA A 39 -35.13 20.22 -20.09
C ALA A 39 -33.74 20.68 -20.61
N ALA A 40 -33.46 21.01 -21.88
CA ALA A 40 -34.20 21.04 -23.13
C ALA A 40 -33.20 21.25 -24.30
N ALA A 41 -33.60 20.80 -25.49
CA ALA A 41 -33.34 21.34 -26.85
C ALA A 41 -32.00 22.02 -27.20
N GLY A 42 -31.35 21.50 -28.25
CA GLY A 42 -30.16 22.08 -28.88
C GLY A 42 -30.44 23.23 -29.86
N PRO A 43 -29.46 23.54 -30.74
CA PRO A 43 -29.82 23.68 -32.14
C PRO A 43 -28.92 22.85 -33.07
N THR A 44 -29.58 22.44 -34.16
CA THR A 44 -29.11 21.80 -35.38
C THR A 44 -28.11 22.65 -36.16
N VAL A 45 -27.09 22.01 -36.72
CA VAL A 45 -26.44 22.47 -37.97
C VAL A 45 -26.23 21.27 -38.87
N ASP A 46 -26.92 21.29 -40.01
CA ASP A 46 -26.77 20.40 -41.15
C ASP A 46 -25.37 20.50 -41.77
N GLY A 47 -24.86 19.40 -42.34
CA GLY A 47 -23.70 19.52 -43.22
C GLY A 47 -22.97 18.23 -43.59
N ALA A 48 -23.58 17.45 -44.48
CA ALA A 48 -22.94 16.70 -45.57
C ALA A 48 -21.87 15.63 -45.25
N VAL A 49 -22.25 14.40 -45.58
CA VAL A 49 -21.39 13.28 -45.97
C VAL A 49 -20.47 13.68 -47.13
N SER A 50 -19.17 13.41 -47.00
CA SER A 50 -18.29 13.15 -48.14
C SER A 50 -17.18 12.21 -47.72
N GLU A 51 -17.35 10.92 -48.01
CA GLU A 51 -16.22 10.02 -48.21
C GLU A 51 -15.28 10.61 -49.27
N ARG A 52 -13.98 10.71 -48.96
CA ARG A 52 -12.92 10.71 -49.97
C ARG A 52 -11.56 10.40 -49.34
N ARG A 53 -11.04 9.23 -49.73
CA ARG A 53 -9.65 8.78 -49.88
C ARG A 53 -8.53 9.62 -49.25
N ALA A 54 -7.67 8.90 -48.52
CA ALA A 54 -6.28 9.26 -48.22
C ALA A 54 -5.47 9.64 -49.48
N PRO A 55 -4.51 10.56 -49.30
CA PRO A 55 -3.23 10.45 -50.00
C PRO A 55 -2.03 10.58 -49.06
N GLY A 56 -1.11 9.63 -49.21
CA GLY A 56 0.35 9.83 -49.30
C GLY A 56 1.07 10.61 -48.19
N SER A 57 1.94 9.88 -47.47
CA SER A 57 3.14 10.43 -46.81
C SER A 57 3.90 11.42 -47.71
N PRO A 58 4.40 12.54 -47.15
CA PRO A 58 5.61 13.17 -47.64
C PRO A 58 6.83 12.68 -46.86
N ALA A 59 7.88 12.44 -47.64
CA ALA A 59 9.17 11.94 -47.22
C ALA A 59 9.93 12.88 -46.28
N GLN A 60 10.79 12.27 -45.47
CA GLN A 60 11.93 12.90 -44.81
C GLN A 60 12.84 13.59 -45.84
N PRO A 61 13.41 14.77 -45.55
CA PRO A 61 14.65 15.19 -46.16
C PRO A 61 15.82 14.60 -45.36
N ALA A 62 16.61 13.77 -46.04
CA ALA A 62 17.96 13.44 -45.65
C ALA A 62 18.80 14.72 -45.54
N LEU A 63 19.48 14.90 -44.40
CA LEU A 63 20.60 15.83 -44.29
C LEU A 63 21.88 15.03 -44.11
N THR A 64 22.52 14.79 -45.25
CA THR A 64 23.96 14.54 -45.38
C THR A 64 24.70 15.86 -45.23
N HIS A 65 25.67 15.97 -44.31
CA HIS A 65 26.92 16.75 -44.38
C HIS A 65 27.71 16.39 -43.11
N ALA A 66 28.71 15.51 -43.20
CA ALA A 66 30.10 15.82 -43.51
C ALA A 66 30.73 16.83 -42.53
N ALA A 67 31.65 16.30 -41.72
CA ALA A 67 32.43 16.98 -40.70
C ALA A 67 33.38 18.06 -41.27
N PRO A 68 33.76 19.04 -40.44
CA PRO A 68 35.11 19.57 -40.44
C PRO A 68 35.85 19.21 -39.15
N SER A 69 37.03 18.66 -39.36
CA SER A 69 38.12 18.58 -38.40
C SER A 69 38.55 19.98 -37.97
N HIS A 70 38.58 20.25 -36.67
CA HIS A 70 39.55 21.15 -36.04
C HIS A 70 39.69 20.81 -34.55
N ALA A 71 40.86 20.29 -34.20
CA ALA A 71 41.33 20.22 -32.82
C ALA A 71 41.58 21.63 -32.27
N PRO A 72 41.48 21.78 -30.94
CA PRO A 72 42.48 22.60 -30.25
C PRO A 72 43.16 21.86 -29.10
N GLU A 73 44.37 22.34 -28.85
CA GLU A 73 45.41 21.87 -27.94
C GLU A 73 44.97 21.60 -26.50
N ALA A 74 45.63 20.59 -25.94
CA ALA A 74 45.63 20.26 -24.53
C ALA A 74 46.34 21.33 -23.69
N SER A 75 45.75 21.65 -22.54
CA SER A 75 46.41 22.28 -21.39
C SER A 75 45.68 21.87 -20.11
N PRO A 76 46.38 21.87 -18.96
CA PRO A 76 46.55 20.66 -18.18
C PRO A 76 45.44 20.42 -17.15
N THR A 77 45.25 19.14 -16.86
CA THR A 77 44.48 18.56 -15.77
C THR A 77 44.82 19.20 -14.43
N ARG A 78 43.84 19.90 -13.85
CA ARG A 78 43.79 20.13 -12.40
C ARG A 78 42.89 19.04 -11.82
N GLU A 79 43.50 17.94 -11.41
CA GLU A 79 42.87 16.96 -10.52
C GLU A 79 42.45 17.70 -9.24
N ALA A 80 41.20 18.14 -9.21
CA ALA A 80 40.53 18.45 -7.98
C ALA A 80 40.25 17.09 -7.32
N ASP A 81 41.16 16.72 -6.43
CA ASP A 81 41.06 15.59 -5.51
C ASP A 81 39.84 15.83 -4.59
N VAL A 82 38.64 15.62 -5.13
CA VAL A 82 37.42 15.50 -4.35
C VAL A 82 37.50 14.13 -3.72
N ARG A 83 38.13 14.08 -2.54
CA ARG A 83 37.93 12.99 -1.60
C ARG A 83 36.43 12.92 -1.32
N LEU A 84 35.72 12.08 -2.07
CA LEU A 84 34.49 11.47 -1.62
C LEU A 84 34.86 10.75 -0.32
N SER A 85 34.68 11.45 0.79
CA SER A 85 34.66 10.85 2.11
C SER A 85 33.44 9.95 2.11
N ALA A 86 33.63 8.72 1.63
CA ALA A 86 32.72 7.63 1.87
C ALA A 86 32.61 7.51 3.39
N VAL A 87 31.56 8.11 3.94
CA VAL A 87 31.09 7.72 5.26
C VAL A 87 30.62 6.29 5.04
N ALA A 88 31.50 5.35 5.33
CA ALA A 88 31.12 3.95 5.49
C ALA A 88 29.85 3.94 6.35
N PRO A 89 28.84 3.11 6.03
CA PRO A 89 27.70 2.96 6.93
C PRO A 89 28.31 2.65 8.28
N ALA A 90 28.02 3.50 9.28
CA ALA A 90 28.46 3.26 10.63
C ALA A 90 28.03 1.83 10.93
N ALA A 91 29.02 0.93 11.07
CA ALA A 91 28.76 -0.42 11.51
C ALA A 91 27.90 -0.25 12.75
N MET A 92 26.67 -0.78 12.69
CA MET A 92 25.71 -0.64 13.77
C MET A 92 26.39 -1.27 14.97
N VAL A 93 26.96 -0.41 15.84
CA VAL A 93 27.53 -0.86 17.10
C VAL A 93 26.31 -1.32 17.86
N LEU A 94 26.07 -2.63 17.82
CA LEU A 94 25.09 -3.27 18.67
C LEU A 94 25.37 -2.69 20.06
N PRO A 95 24.37 -2.06 20.71
CA PRO A 95 24.60 -1.53 22.03
C PRO A 95 25.24 -2.63 22.88
N PRO A 96 26.15 -2.30 23.82
CA PRO A 96 26.57 -3.27 24.81
C PRO A 96 25.31 -3.95 25.34
N VAL A 97 25.37 -5.26 25.57
CA VAL A 97 24.26 -6.15 25.96
C VAL A 97 23.61 -5.67 27.26
N HIS A 98 22.97 -4.51 27.22
CA HIS A 98 21.90 -4.11 28.07
C HIS A 98 20.82 -5.12 27.75
N ALA A 99 20.43 -5.89 28.77
CA ALA A 99 19.37 -6.87 28.66
C ALA A 99 18.25 -6.25 27.81
N LEU A 100 17.94 -6.91 26.68
CA LEU A 100 16.86 -6.47 25.81
C LEU A 100 15.62 -6.24 26.70
N PRO A 101 14.78 -5.24 26.42
CA PRO A 101 13.59 -4.97 27.21
C PRO A 101 12.80 -6.26 27.45
N ALA A 102 12.22 -6.40 28.64
CA ALA A 102 11.53 -7.63 29.03
C ALA A 102 10.44 -8.01 28.00
N GLU A 103 9.81 -7.01 27.38
CA GLU A 103 8.83 -7.17 26.31
C GLU A 103 9.42 -7.86 25.08
N TYR A 104 10.66 -7.53 24.69
CA TYR A 104 11.34 -8.21 23.59
C TYR A 104 11.52 -9.71 23.91
N GLN A 105 12.05 -10.01 25.10
CA GLN A 105 12.28 -11.40 25.49
C GLN A 105 10.97 -12.18 25.64
N HIS A 106 9.95 -11.61 26.28
CA HIS A 106 8.64 -12.24 26.41
C HIS A 106 7.97 -12.52 25.06
N GLY A 107 8.11 -11.62 24.09
CA GLY A 107 7.61 -11.82 22.74
C GLY A 107 8.36 -12.94 22.00
N ARG A 108 9.69 -13.01 22.17
CA ARG A 108 10.53 -14.09 21.64
C ARG A 108 10.17 -15.44 22.23
N ASP A 109 10.03 -15.53 23.56
CA ASP A 109 9.62 -16.77 24.24
C ASP A 109 8.23 -17.24 23.77
N ALA A 110 7.31 -16.29 23.49
CA ALA A 110 6.02 -16.61 22.91
C ALA A 110 6.13 -17.15 21.47
N LEU A 111 6.99 -16.57 20.62
CA LEU A 111 7.28 -17.11 19.28
C LEU A 111 7.89 -18.51 19.34
N ASP A 112 8.90 -18.69 20.18
CA ASP A 112 9.66 -19.94 20.29
C ASP A 112 8.79 -21.08 20.86
N SER A 113 7.73 -20.75 21.61
CA SER A 113 6.70 -21.70 22.07
C SER A 113 5.52 -21.90 21.09
N GLY A 114 5.53 -21.23 19.94
CA GLY A 114 4.49 -21.33 18.90
C GLY A 114 3.25 -20.47 19.14
N ASP A 115 3.26 -19.58 20.14
CA ASP A 115 2.19 -18.62 20.43
C ASP A 115 2.39 -17.31 19.65
N ALA A 116 2.27 -17.41 18.33
CA ALA A 116 2.49 -16.27 17.42
C ALA A 116 1.50 -15.12 17.65
N LEU A 117 0.28 -15.41 18.12
CA LEU A 117 -0.72 -14.36 18.43
C LEU A 117 -0.25 -13.53 19.63
N ARG A 118 0.14 -14.18 20.72
CA ARG A 118 0.65 -13.49 21.90
C ARG A 118 1.91 -12.72 21.59
N ALA A 119 2.84 -13.30 20.83
CA ALA A 119 4.05 -12.61 20.41
C ALA A 119 3.73 -11.33 19.61
N ARG A 120 2.83 -11.42 18.62
CA ARG A 120 2.40 -10.26 17.82
C ARG A 120 1.81 -9.16 18.70
N GLN A 121 1.00 -9.51 19.69
CA GLN A 121 0.42 -8.56 20.64
C GLN A 121 1.50 -7.90 21.52
N ILE A 122 2.44 -8.68 22.05
CA ILE A 122 3.55 -8.16 22.88
C ILE A 122 4.39 -7.17 22.07
N PHE A 123 4.83 -7.55 20.87
CA PHE A 123 5.66 -6.69 20.04
C PHE A 123 4.94 -5.43 19.58
N ALA A 124 3.67 -5.53 19.16
CA ALA A 124 2.88 -4.36 18.77
C ALA A 124 2.69 -3.38 19.95
N ASN A 125 2.41 -3.89 21.14
CA ASN A 125 2.27 -3.08 22.35
C ASN A 125 3.60 -2.42 22.75
N ALA A 126 4.71 -3.16 22.67
CA ALA A 126 6.02 -2.64 22.99
C ALA A 126 6.42 -1.49 22.06
N LEU A 127 6.14 -1.60 20.76
CA LEU A 127 6.36 -0.51 19.80
C LEU A 127 5.49 0.71 20.12
N GLY A 128 4.23 0.52 20.49
CA GLY A 128 3.33 1.60 20.92
C GLY A 128 3.79 2.30 22.21
N ALA A 129 4.54 1.62 23.08
CA ALA A 129 5.07 2.17 24.32
C ALA A 129 6.34 3.03 24.14
N GLY A 130 6.94 3.07 22.94
CA GLY A 130 8.08 3.94 22.65
C GLY A 130 9.44 3.38 23.09
N LEU A 131 9.82 2.21 22.58
CA LEU A 131 11.14 1.61 22.80
C LEU A 131 12.31 2.45 22.23
N PRO A 132 13.56 2.25 22.69
CA PRO A 132 14.74 2.86 22.06
C PRO A 132 14.89 2.45 20.58
N GLY A 133 15.40 3.36 19.74
CA GLY A 133 15.48 3.20 18.27
C GLY A 133 16.08 1.87 17.76
N PRO A 134 17.27 1.44 18.21
CA PRO A 134 17.84 0.17 17.76
C PRO A 134 16.99 -1.05 18.13
N VAL A 135 16.35 -1.02 19.31
CA VAL A 135 15.48 -2.12 19.78
C VAL A 135 14.16 -2.12 19.01
N GLN A 136 13.66 -0.94 18.64
CA GLN A 136 12.46 -0.76 17.84
C GLN A 136 12.52 -1.50 16.50
N GLU A 137 13.66 -1.47 15.79
CA GLU A 137 13.82 -2.20 14.52
C GLU A 137 13.85 -3.72 14.75
N MET A 138 14.58 -4.19 15.78
CA MET A 138 14.57 -5.60 16.16
C MET A 138 13.16 -6.11 16.49
N VAL A 139 12.37 -5.31 17.22
CA VAL A 139 10.98 -5.67 17.55
C VAL A 139 10.08 -5.70 16.32
N ARG A 140 10.31 -4.84 15.33
CA ARG A 140 9.54 -4.85 14.07
C ARG A 140 9.80 -6.11 13.24
N ASP A 141 11.04 -6.58 13.22
CA ASP A 141 11.38 -7.84 12.55
C ASP A 141 10.70 -9.04 13.21
N GLU A 142 10.70 -9.10 14.55
CA GLU A 142 10.01 -10.16 15.28
C GLU A 142 8.48 -10.05 15.18
N LEU A 143 7.93 -8.83 15.19
CA LEU A 143 6.51 -8.59 14.92
C LEU A 143 6.10 -9.12 13.55
N ALA A 144 6.96 -8.94 12.54
CA ALA A 144 6.68 -9.44 11.21
C ALA A 144 6.70 -10.96 11.16
N ARG A 145 7.69 -11.62 11.78
CA ARG A 145 7.70 -13.09 11.91
C ARG A 145 6.43 -13.61 12.59
N ALA A 146 5.98 -12.94 13.66
CA ALA A 146 4.73 -13.26 14.34
C ALA A 146 3.51 -13.05 13.43
N SER A 147 3.51 -11.99 12.62
CA SER A 147 2.43 -11.70 11.66
C SER A 147 2.42 -12.67 10.48
N ASP A 148 3.57 -13.16 10.02
CA ASP A 148 3.65 -14.19 9.00
C ASP A 148 3.03 -15.50 9.50
N GLN A 149 3.29 -15.88 10.75
CA GLN A 149 2.73 -17.08 11.36
C GLN A 149 1.24 -16.93 11.71
N SER A 150 0.80 -15.76 12.19
CA SER A 150 -0.57 -15.54 12.67
C SER A 150 -1.54 -15.01 11.62
N LEU A 151 -1.13 -14.07 10.78
CA LEU A 151 -1.99 -13.32 9.85
C LEU A 151 -1.82 -13.81 8.41
N PHE A 152 -0.57 -13.91 7.94
CA PHE A 152 -0.24 -14.22 6.53
C PHE A 152 0.00 -15.70 6.25
N SER A 153 -0.43 -16.59 7.16
CA SER A 153 -0.47 -18.03 6.97
C SER A 153 -1.90 -18.57 6.81
N ARG A 154 -2.03 -19.85 6.47
CA ARG A 154 -3.32 -20.58 6.50
C ARG A 154 -3.84 -20.83 7.92
N GLN A 155 -3.00 -20.68 8.94
CA GLN A 155 -3.34 -21.03 10.31
C GLN A 155 -4.38 -20.06 10.87
N LEU A 156 -5.43 -20.60 11.50
CA LEU A 156 -6.41 -19.81 12.24
C LEU A 156 -6.10 -19.93 13.73
N LEU A 157 -5.51 -18.89 14.31
CA LEU A 157 -5.19 -18.87 15.74
C LEU A 157 -6.45 -18.48 16.54
N PRO A 158 -6.87 -19.30 17.53
CA PRO A 158 -8.03 -18.98 18.36
C PRO A 158 -7.87 -17.63 19.07
N GLY A 159 -8.93 -16.81 19.03
CA GLY A 159 -8.93 -15.50 19.70
C GLY A 159 -8.26 -14.36 18.92
N ASP A 160 -7.72 -14.61 17.73
CA ASP A 160 -7.20 -13.52 16.89
C ASP A 160 -8.36 -12.72 16.28
N ALA A 161 -8.53 -11.49 16.75
CA ALA A 161 -9.59 -10.58 16.33
C ALA A 161 -9.44 -10.07 14.88
N LEU A 162 -8.27 -10.23 14.25
CA LEU A 162 -8.01 -9.76 12.89
C LEU A 162 -8.40 -10.76 11.82
N VAL A 163 -8.75 -11.99 12.20
CA VAL A 163 -9.00 -13.09 11.26
C VAL A 163 -10.31 -13.80 11.55
N GLY A 164 -10.80 -14.49 10.53
CA GLY A 164 -11.98 -15.32 10.61
C GLY A 164 -11.88 -16.54 9.72
N SER A 165 -12.90 -17.38 9.81
CA SER A 165 -13.12 -18.44 8.84
C SER A 165 -14.42 -18.20 8.09
N TYR A 166 -14.32 -18.29 6.76
CA TYR A 166 -15.43 -18.13 5.85
C TYR A 166 -15.74 -19.47 5.16
N THR A 167 -17.02 -19.83 5.07
CA THR A 167 -17.46 -21.00 4.29
C THR A 167 -17.89 -20.54 2.91
N VAL A 168 -17.17 -20.98 1.89
CA VAL A 168 -17.40 -20.62 0.49
C VAL A 168 -18.79 -21.05 0.07
N ARG A 169 -19.57 -20.13 -0.47
CA ARG A 169 -20.92 -20.36 -0.98
C ARG A 169 -20.89 -20.59 -2.49
N LYS A 170 -21.92 -21.23 -3.02
CA LYS A 170 -22.09 -21.39 -4.46
C LYS A 170 -22.19 -20.00 -5.12
N GLY A 171 -21.30 -19.72 -6.08
CA GLY A 171 -21.24 -18.46 -6.79
C GLY A 171 -20.25 -17.44 -6.21
N ASP A 172 -19.61 -17.73 -5.08
CA ASP A 172 -18.55 -16.87 -4.56
C ASP A 172 -17.31 -16.89 -5.47
N THR A 173 -16.67 -15.73 -5.58
CA THR A 173 -15.33 -15.57 -6.15
C THR A 173 -14.41 -14.97 -5.09
N LEU A 174 -13.09 -15.07 -5.27
CA LEU A 174 -12.16 -14.39 -4.35
C LEU A 174 -12.38 -12.87 -4.36
N VAL A 175 -12.79 -12.31 -5.51
CA VAL A 175 -13.12 -10.89 -5.63
C VAL A 175 -14.36 -10.54 -4.81
N SER A 176 -15.43 -11.33 -4.86
CA SER A 176 -16.65 -11.06 -4.09
C SER A 176 -16.40 -11.21 -2.58
N ILE A 177 -15.65 -12.25 -2.18
CA ILE A 177 -15.26 -12.47 -0.78
C ILE A 177 -14.33 -11.34 -0.30
N GLY A 178 -13.33 -10.96 -1.10
CA GLY A 178 -12.39 -9.89 -0.79
C GLY A 178 -13.11 -8.56 -0.55
N ARG A 179 -14.06 -8.20 -1.42
CA ARG A 179 -14.92 -7.01 -1.22
C ARG A 179 -15.70 -7.08 0.09
N GLN A 180 -16.27 -8.23 0.45
CA GLN A 180 -17.01 -8.40 1.71
C GLN A 180 -16.13 -8.13 2.94
N PHE A 181 -14.87 -8.57 2.91
CA PHE A 181 -13.93 -8.41 4.02
C PHE A 181 -12.98 -7.21 3.86
N ARG A 182 -13.18 -6.38 2.82
CA ARG A 182 -12.36 -5.21 2.48
C ARG A 182 -10.87 -5.55 2.37
N VAL A 183 -10.57 -6.65 1.69
CA VAL A 183 -9.22 -7.12 1.36
C VAL A 183 -9.12 -7.46 -0.12
N THR A 184 -7.89 -7.55 -0.65
CA THR A 184 -7.71 -7.96 -2.04
C THR A 184 -7.93 -9.46 -2.21
N ASP A 185 -8.34 -9.86 -3.41
CA ASP A 185 -8.38 -11.25 -3.83
C ASP A 185 -7.00 -11.90 -3.87
N ASP A 186 -5.95 -11.13 -4.20
CA ASP A 186 -4.55 -11.60 -4.14
C ASP A 186 -4.12 -11.97 -2.71
N LEU A 187 -4.49 -11.17 -1.70
CA LEU A 187 -4.22 -11.49 -0.30
C LEU A 187 -4.95 -12.77 0.11
N LEU A 188 -6.23 -12.89 -0.24
CA LEU A 188 -7.00 -14.10 0.07
C LEU A 188 -6.40 -15.34 -0.59
N ALA A 189 -5.97 -15.25 -1.86
CA ALA A 189 -5.30 -16.33 -2.55
C ALA A 189 -3.99 -16.71 -1.84
N MET A 190 -3.16 -15.70 -1.51
CA MET A 190 -1.86 -15.88 -0.85
C MET A 190 -2.00 -16.59 0.50
N ILE A 191 -2.79 -16.06 1.43
CA ILE A 191 -2.92 -16.64 2.78
C ILE A 191 -3.57 -18.02 2.77
N ASN A 192 -4.40 -18.32 1.76
CA ASN A 192 -5.01 -19.63 1.58
C ASN A 192 -4.21 -20.53 0.63
N GLY A 193 -3.02 -20.12 0.19
CA GLY A 193 -2.13 -20.84 -0.73
C GLY A 193 -2.83 -21.36 -1.99
N LEU A 194 -3.74 -20.56 -2.54
CA LEU A 194 -4.46 -20.89 -3.76
C LEU A 194 -3.56 -20.55 -4.96
N SER A 195 -3.24 -21.57 -5.77
CA SER A 195 -2.41 -21.40 -6.96
C SER A 195 -3.11 -20.65 -8.11
N SER A 196 -4.44 -20.53 -8.05
CA SER A 196 -5.22 -19.73 -9.00
C SER A 196 -6.47 -19.19 -8.32
N LYS A 197 -6.97 -18.05 -8.81
CA LYS A 197 -8.13 -17.35 -8.25
C LYS A 197 -9.45 -18.09 -8.47
N ASP A 198 -9.48 -19.04 -9.40
CA ASP A 198 -10.67 -19.83 -9.78
C ASP A 198 -10.84 -21.12 -8.98
N ARG A 199 -9.89 -21.46 -8.09
CA ARG A 199 -9.90 -22.70 -7.31
C ARG A 199 -10.73 -22.61 -6.02
N LEU A 200 -11.90 -21.99 -6.09
CA LEU A 200 -12.83 -21.96 -4.97
C LEU A 200 -13.85 -23.09 -5.06
N MET A 201 -13.89 -23.93 -4.03
CA MET A 201 -14.87 -25.01 -3.90
C MET A 201 -15.95 -24.59 -2.91
N ALA A 202 -17.22 -24.61 -3.34
CA ALA A 202 -18.35 -24.37 -2.46
C ALA A 202 -18.36 -25.39 -1.30
N GLY A 203 -18.65 -24.92 -0.09
CA GLY A 203 -18.54 -25.67 1.16
C GLY A 203 -17.12 -25.68 1.75
N GLY A 204 -16.10 -25.28 0.98
CA GLY A 204 -14.73 -25.15 1.46
C GLY A 204 -14.60 -24.04 2.52
N ARG A 205 -13.60 -24.19 3.41
CA ARG A 205 -13.27 -23.17 4.41
C ARG A 205 -12.09 -22.35 3.93
N LEU A 206 -12.22 -21.03 4.00
CA LEU A 206 -11.13 -20.07 3.81
C LEU A 206 -10.83 -19.39 5.13
N LYS A 207 -9.55 -19.10 5.37
CA LYS A 207 -9.15 -18.04 6.29
C LYS A 207 -9.40 -16.71 5.61
N VAL A 208 -9.97 -15.76 6.36
CA VAL A 208 -10.13 -14.37 5.93
C VAL A 208 -9.46 -13.45 6.95
N VAL A 209 -8.94 -12.33 6.47
CA VAL A 209 -8.45 -11.23 7.29
C VAL A 209 -9.44 -10.08 7.18
N TYR A 210 -9.65 -9.33 8.25
CA TYR A 210 -10.53 -8.16 8.25
C TYR A 210 -9.74 -6.90 7.88
N GLY A 211 -10.08 -6.32 6.73
CA GLY A 211 -9.52 -5.07 6.25
C GLY A 211 -10.43 -3.86 6.49
N PRO A 212 -10.07 -2.70 5.92
CA PRO A 212 -8.92 -2.48 5.06
C PRO A 212 -7.64 -2.32 5.87
N PHE A 213 -6.52 -2.62 5.21
CA PHE A 213 -5.22 -2.23 5.70
C PHE A 213 -5.00 -0.73 5.44
N ARG A 214 -4.30 -0.06 6.35
CA ARG A 214 -3.80 1.30 6.16
C ARG A 214 -2.29 1.33 6.33
N ALA A 215 -1.64 2.31 5.73
CA ALA A 215 -0.21 2.53 5.88
C ALA A 215 0.07 3.91 6.45
N VAL A 216 1.15 4.04 7.23
CA VAL A 216 1.68 5.30 7.73
C VAL A 216 3.15 5.37 7.36
N VAL A 217 3.53 6.36 6.55
CA VAL A 217 4.93 6.64 6.21
C VAL A 217 5.44 7.72 7.15
N VAL A 218 6.51 7.41 7.88
CA VAL A 218 7.19 8.32 8.80
C VAL A 218 8.50 8.73 8.13
N LYS A 219 8.55 9.97 7.61
CA LYS A 219 9.64 10.42 6.74
C LYS A 219 11.00 10.43 7.45
N ARG A 220 11.06 10.96 8.67
CA ARG A 220 12.27 11.06 9.49
C ARG A 220 12.92 9.70 9.77
N ASP A 221 12.12 8.63 9.76
CA ASP A 221 12.56 7.28 10.07
C ASP A 221 12.74 6.42 8.80
N PHE A 222 12.44 6.96 7.62
CA PHE A 222 12.40 6.20 6.36
C PHE A 222 11.63 4.88 6.49
N ARG A 223 10.47 4.93 7.14
CA ARG A 223 9.69 3.74 7.49
C ARG A 223 8.23 3.86 7.04
N MET A 224 7.66 2.74 6.60
CA MET A 224 6.23 2.57 6.41
C MET A 224 5.68 1.51 7.37
N ASP A 225 4.79 1.91 8.27
CA ASP A 225 4.06 1.03 9.17
C ASP A 225 2.72 0.64 8.54
N VAL A 226 2.42 -0.66 8.47
CA VAL A 226 1.16 -1.20 7.92
C VAL A 226 0.30 -1.75 9.04
N LEU A 227 -0.95 -1.29 9.08
CA LEU A 227 -1.90 -1.59 10.14
C LEU A 227 -3.14 -2.28 9.58
N ALA A 228 -3.51 -3.41 10.16
CA ALA A 228 -4.85 -3.98 10.05
C ALA A 228 -5.64 -3.47 11.25
N ASP A 229 -6.64 -2.60 11.04
CA ASP A 229 -7.44 -1.92 12.09
C ASP A 229 -6.68 -1.60 13.38
N HIS A 230 -6.21 -0.40 13.72
CA HIS A 230 -5.44 -0.13 14.98
C HIS A 230 -4.15 -0.96 15.28
N HIS A 231 -3.95 -2.18 14.77
CA HIS A 231 -2.83 -3.05 15.10
C HIS A 231 -1.74 -2.98 14.02
N LEU A 232 -0.50 -2.68 14.43
CA LEU A 232 0.67 -2.82 13.58
C LEU A 232 0.90 -4.30 13.25
N VAL A 233 1.04 -4.61 11.96
CA VAL A 233 1.25 -5.99 11.48
C VAL A 233 2.51 -6.14 10.63
N ARG A 234 3.01 -5.04 10.05
CA ARG A 234 4.27 -5.04 9.30
C ARG A 234 4.84 -3.64 9.27
N ALA A 235 6.15 -3.54 9.15
CA ALA A 235 6.85 -2.28 8.89
C ALA A 235 7.89 -2.48 7.78
N PHE A 236 8.05 -1.53 6.87
CA PHE A 236 9.00 -1.61 5.76
C PHE A 236 9.96 -0.42 5.78
N PRO A 237 11.25 -0.59 5.48
CA PRO A 237 12.11 0.53 5.15
C PRO A 237 11.69 1.10 3.78
N VAL A 238 11.70 2.43 3.63
CA VAL A 238 11.29 3.11 2.39
C VAL A 238 12.36 4.06 1.88
N GLY A 239 12.38 4.27 0.56
CA GLY A 239 13.03 5.42 -0.07
C GLY A 239 12.02 6.55 -0.30
N LEU A 240 12.47 7.79 -0.22
CA LEU A 240 11.60 8.98 -0.31
C LEU A 240 12.12 9.96 -1.37
N GLY A 241 11.36 11.03 -1.60
CA GLY A 241 11.68 12.07 -2.56
C GLY A 241 12.78 13.01 -2.07
N VAL A 242 13.72 13.33 -2.96
CA VAL A 242 14.77 14.34 -2.73
C VAL A 242 14.19 15.63 -2.15
N ASP A 243 14.92 16.29 -1.26
CA ASP A 243 14.56 17.59 -0.68
C ASP A 243 13.15 17.63 -0.04
N GLY A 244 12.68 16.51 0.53
CA GLY A 244 11.36 16.43 1.14
C GLY A 244 10.19 16.45 0.16
N ARG A 245 10.42 16.12 -1.12
CA ARG A 245 9.40 16.13 -2.18
C ARG A 245 8.30 15.09 -2.03
N THR A 246 8.41 14.15 -1.08
CA THR A 246 7.29 13.29 -0.68
C THR A 246 6.29 14.12 0.15
N PRO A 247 5.10 14.47 -0.38
CA PRO A 247 4.20 15.41 0.29
C PRO A 247 3.53 14.75 1.50
N THR A 248 3.47 15.49 2.61
CA THR A 248 2.78 15.06 3.82
C THR A 248 1.26 15.10 3.64
N GLY A 249 0.55 14.38 4.49
CA GLY A 249 -0.90 14.33 4.52
C GLY A 249 -1.47 12.96 4.18
N ARG A 250 -2.79 12.90 4.02
CA ARG A 250 -3.51 11.66 3.77
C ARG A 250 -3.73 11.45 2.28
N TRP A 251 -3.57 10.21 1.87
CA TRP A 251 -3.74 9.71 0.52
C TRP A 251 -4.71 8.54 0.52
N ILE A 252 -5.41 8.38 -0.60
CA ILE A 252 -6.24 7.20 -0.88
C ILE A 252 -5.60 6.44 -2.04
N VAL A 253 -5.60 5.10 -1.95
CA VAL A 253 -5.16 4.24 -3.04
C VAL A 253 -6.15 4.35 -4.20
N ARG A 254 -5.71 4.89 -5.33
CA ARG A 254 -6.55 5.19 -6.50
C ARG A 254 -6.52 4.08 -7.53
N ASP A 255 -5.33 3.61 -7.87
CA ASP A 255 -5.10 2.58 -8.87
C ASP A 255 -3.90 1.73 -8.51
N LYS A 256 -3.81 0.57 -9.15
CA LYS A 256 -2.76 -0.41 -8.92
C LYS A 256 -2.43 -1.10 -10.24
N LEU A 257 -1.15 -1.26 -10.52
CA LEU A 257 -0.65 -1.95 -11.70
C LEU A 257 0.40 -2.98 -11.27
N ALA A 258 0.24 -4.22 -11.71
CA ALA A 258 1.27 -5.24 -11.62
C ALA A 258 2.05 -5.27 -12.95
N ASN A 259 3.36 -5.41 -12.85
CA ASN A 259 4.33 -5.31 -13.93
C ASN A 259 4.05 -4.13 -14.89
N PRO A 260 4.03 -2.88 -14.37
CA PRO A 260 3.69 -1.72 -15.18
C PRO A 260 4.82 -1.37 -16.15
N GLY A 261 4.46 -1.02 -17.40
CA GLY A 261 5.33 -0.16 -18.19
C GLY A 261 5.37 1.25 -17.59
N TRP A 262 6.50 1.95 -17.75
CA TRP A 262 6.71 3.28 -17.17
C TRP A 262 7.40 4.21 -18.15
N THR A 263 7.04 5.50 -18.12
CA THR A 263 7.73 6.55 -18.88
C THR A 263 8.37 7.52 -17.91
N ASP A 264 9.69 7.73 -18.02
CA ASP A 264 10.37 8.73 -17.18
C ASP A 264 9.83 10.13 -17.52
N PRO A 265 9.19 10.83 -16.58
CA PRO A 265 8.64 12.16 -16.85
C PRO A 265 9.71 13.22 -17.13
N ARG A 266 10.99 12.95 -16.86
CA ARG A 266 12.11 13.88 -17.10
C ARG A 266 12.76 13.69 -18.47
N THR A 267 12.94 12.44 -18.91
CA THR A 267 13.64 12.11 -20.16
C THR A 267 12.69 11.73 -21.29
N GLY A 268 11.46 11.31 -20.97
CA GLY A 268 10.51 10.75 -21.91
C GLY A 268 10.81 9.30 -22.33
N GLU A 269 11.83 8.68 -21.73
CA GLU A 269 12.20 7.29 -22.00
C GLU A 269 11.12 6.32 -21.51
N TYR A 270 10.75 5.36 -22.35
CA TYR A 270 9.75 4.34 -22.03
C TYR A 270 10.39 2.99 -21.72
N TYR A 271 10.06 2.47 -20.54
CA TYR A 271 10.41 1.14 -20.08
C TYR A 271 9.16 0.25 -20.21
N PRO A 272 9.18 -0.80 -21.06
CA PRO A 272 8.07 -1.72 -21.17
C PRO A 272 7.91 -2.57 -19.90
N PRO A 273 6.76 -3.25 -19.71
CA PRO A 273 6.65 -4.37 -18.78
C PRO A 273 7.78 -5.40 -18.98
N ASP A 274 8.15 -6.11 -17.91
CA ASP A 274 9.24 -7.10 -17.87
C ASP A 274 10.66 -6.54 -18.15
N ALA A 275 10.80 -5.23 -18.36
CA ALA A 275 12.11 -4.63 -18.57
C ALA A 275 12.93 -4.66 -17.26
N PRO A 276 14.11 -5.31 -17.24
CA PRO A 276 14.89 -5.48 -16.02
C PRO A 276 15.47 -4.17 -15.47
N ASP A 277 15.53 -3.14 -16.30
CA ASP A 277 15.99 -1.78 -15.99
C ASP A 277 14.84 -0.80 -15.71
N ASN A 278 13.59 -1.27 -15.66
CA ASN A 278 12.45 -0.43 -15.28
C ASN A 278 12.59 0.03 -13.82
N PRO A 279 12.80 1.34 -13.56
CA PRO A 279 13.19 1.82 -12.23
C PRO A 279 12.05 1.76 -11.20
N ILE A 280 10.80 1.56 -11.63
CA ILE A 280 9.65 1.42 -10.71
C ILE A 280 9.35 -0.02 -10.31
N GLY A 281 10.06 -1.00 -10.90
CA GLY A 281 9.93 -2.42 -10.61
C GLY A 281 8.55 -3.01 -10.94
N GLU A 282 8.20 -4.11 -10.25
CA GLU A 282 7.08 -4.98 -10.61
C GLU A 282 5.70 -4.51 -10.17
N TYR A 283 5.60 -3.47 -9.35
CA TYR A 283 4.33 -3.06 -8.76
C TYR A 283 4.26 -1.56 -8.57
N TRP A 284 3.12 -0.99 -8.95
CA TRP A 284 2.78 0.41 -8.76
C TRP A 284 1.45 0.53 -8.02
N ILE A 285 1.41 1.42 -7.02
CA ILE A 285 0.22 1.81 -6.27
C ILE A 285 0.05 3.31 -6.42
N GLY A 286 -0.88 3.74 -7.27
CA GLY A 286 -1.18 5.14 -7.51
C GLY A 286 -1.96 5.76 -6.35
N LEU A 287 -1.53 6.95 -5.93
CA LEU A 287 -2.12 7.69 -4.83
C LEU A 287 -2.85 8.94 -5.31
N GLU A 288 -3.89 9.32 -4.57
CA GLU A 288 -4.60 10.59 -4.68
C GLU A 288 -4.65 11.27 -3.32
N GLY A 289 -4.13 12.49 -3.25
CA GLY A 289 -3.99 13.21 -1.98
C GLY A 289 -5.26 13.96 -1.60
N VAL A 290 -5.68 13.81 -0.33
CA VAL A 290 -6.98 14.27 0.18
C VAL A 290 -6.88 15.16 1.43
N SER A 291 -5.70 15.29 2.06
CA SER A 291 -5.45 16.26 3.15
C SER A 291 -3.98 16.64 3.23
N GLY A 292 -3.65 17.70 3.99
CA GLY A 292 -2.27 18.17 4.16
C GLY A 292 -1.66 18.73 2.86
N ASP A 293 -0.35 18.61 2.71
CA ASP A 293 0.36 19.03 1.50
C ASP A 293 0.01 18.19 0.27
N ALA A 294 -0.61 17.03 0.48
CA ALA A 294 -1.03 16.11 -0.57
C ALA A 294 -2.28 16.57 -1.33
N VAL A 295 -3.11 17.48 -0.80
CA VAL A 295 -4.44 17.80 -1.35
C VAL A 295 -4.39 18.07 -2.86
N GLY A 296 -5.19 17.31 -3.61
CA GLY A 296 -5.35 17.46 -5.06
C GLY A 296 -4.16 16.95 -5.89
N LYS A 297 -3.10 16.46 -5.26
CA LYS A 297 -1.95 15.89 -5.97
C LYS A 297 -2.29 14.53 -6.56
N ARG A 298 -1.91 14.36 -7.83
CA ARG A 298 -1.96 13.12 -8.61
C ARG A 298 -0.59 12.90 -9.26
N GLY A 299 -0.33 11.69 -9.74
CA GLY A 299 0.98 11.30 -10.28
C GLY A 299 2.00 10.88 -9.21
N PHE A 300 1.60 10.80 -7.95
CA PHE A 300 2.38 10.20 -6.86
C PHE A 300 1.95 8.74 -6.65
N GLY A 301 2.88 7.92 -6.18
CA GLY A 301 2.62 6.52 -5.92
C GLY A 301 3.62 5.89 -4.95
N ILE A 302 3.35 4.63 -4.64
CA ILE A 302 4.26 3.71 -3.97
C ILE A 302 4.66 2.65 -4.99
N HIS A 303 5.95 2.40 -5.15
CA HIS A 303 6.44 1.46 -6.16
C HIS A 303 7.71 0.73 -5.71
N GLY A 304 8.08 -0.32 -6.45
CA GLY A 304 9.32 -1.06 -6.23
C GLY A 304 10.55 -0.25 -6.63
N THR A 305 11.75 -0.81 -6.48
CA THR A 305 12.96 -0.19 -7.02
C THR A 305 13.95 -1.28 -7.42
N ILE A 306 14.71 -1.03 -8.50
CA ILE A 306 15.88 -1.83 -8.88
C ILE A 306 17.18 -1.29 -8.25
N GLU A 307 17.09 -0.15 -7.56
CA GLU A 307 18.19 0.50 -6.84
C GLU A 307 18.02 0.25 -5.32
N PRO A 308 18.50 -0.87 -4.76
CA PRO A 308 18.30 -1.19 -3.35
C PRO A 308 18.90 -0.13 -2.42
N ASP A 309 20.01 0.51 -2.83
CA ASP A 309 20.67 1.57 -2.07
C ASP A 309 19.85 2.86 -1.97
N SER A 310 18.74 2.98 -2.72
CA SER A 310 17.80 4.10 -2.60
C SER A 310 16.83 3.99 -1.41
N ILE A 311 16.73 2.80 -0.80
CA ILE A 311 15.94 2.58 0.41
C ILE A 311 16.67 3.19 1.61
N GLY A 312 15.93 3.89 2.48
CA GLY A 312 16.52 4.65 3.59
C GLY A 312 17.11 6.00 3.18
N ARG A 313 16.83 6.49 1.96
CA ARG A 313 17.37 7.74 1.41
C ARG A 313 16.32 8.56 0.67
N ASP A 314 16.59 9.86 0.56
CA ASP A 314 15.85 10.80 -0.28
C ASP A 314 16.45 10.79 -1.69
N MET A 315 15.93 9.95 -2.59
CA MET A 315 16.46 9.77 -3.96
C MET A 315 15.39 9.79 -5.06
N SER A 316 14.10 9.65 -4.71
CA SER A 316 13.02 9.63 -5.69
C SER A 316 12.61 11.05 -6.13
N LEU A 317 11.71 11.15 -7.11
CA LEU A 317 11.10 12.41 -7.53
C LEU A 317 9.91 12.86 -6.64
N GLY A 318 9.63 12.12 -5.57
CA GLY A 318 8.50 12.37 -4.65
C GLY A 318 7.65 11.13 -4.34
N CYS A 319 7.86 10.03 -5.06
CA CYS A 319 7.19 8.75 -4.78
C CYS A 319 7.86 8.00 -3.62
N VAL A 320 7.12 7.09 -2.98
CA VAL A 320 7.68 6.20 -1.96
C VAL A 320 8.21 4.94 -2.65
N ARG A 321 9.48 4.60 -2.40
CA ARG A 321 10.13 3.40 -2.94
C ARG A 321 10.16 2.29 -1.90
N LEU A 322 9.94 1.05 -2.33
CA LEU A 322 10.04 -0.15 -1.52
C LEU A 322 10.93 -1.20 -2.19
N GLY A 323 11.50 -2.10 -1.40
CA GLY A 323 12.18 -3.28 -1.93
C GLY A 323 11.21 -4.22 -2.66
N PRO A 324 11.68 -5.10 -3.57
CA PRO A 324 10.82 -5.94 -4.39
C PRO A 324 9.80 -6.81 -3.61
N ALA A 325 10.24 -7.47 -2.53
CA ALA A 325 9.35 -8.29 -1.70
C ALA A 325 8.33 -7.44 -0.91
N ASP A 326 8.75 -6.27 -0.45
CA ASP A 326 7.92 -5.39 0.36
C ASP A 326 6.81 -4.74 -0.47
N ILE A 327 7.12 -4.29 -1.69
CA ILE A 327 6.10 -3.74 -2.59
C ILE A 327 5.09 -4.82 -3.01
N GLU A 328 5.53 -6.05 -3.26
CA GLU A 328 4.64 -7.16 -3.58
C GLU A 328 3.65 -7.42 -2.43
N LEU A 329 4.15 -7.50 -1.20
CA LEU A 329 3.29 -7.68 -0.04
C LEU A 329 2.34 -6.49 0.14
N LEU A 330 2.84 -5.26 0.13
CA LEU A 330 2.01 -4.06 0.27
C LEU A 330 0.94 -3.99 -0.82
N TYR A 331 1.29 -4.31 -2.06
CA TYR A 331 0.35 -4.40 -3.17
C TYR A 331 -0.76 -5.37 -2.84
N ARG A 332 -0.48 -6.55 -2.28
CA ARG A 332 -1.54 -7.48 -1.87
C ARG A 332 -2.38 -6.97 -0.70
N LEU A 333 -1.81 -6.17 0.20
CA LEU A 333 -2.53 -5.67 1.37
C LEU A 333 -3.50 -4.52 1.05
N LEU A 334 -3.09 -3.57 0.20
CA LEU A 334 -3.86 -2.35 -0.01
C LEU A 334 -4.99 -2.51 -1.04
N VAL A 335 -6.17 -2.01 -0.67
CA VAL A 335 -7.41 -2.05 -1.46
C VAL A 335 -7.70 -0.68 -2.07
N ILE A 336 -7.96 -0.65 -3.37
CA ILE A 336 -8.33 0.58 -4.08
C ILE A 336 -9.60 1.19 -3.47
N GLY A 337 -9.58 2.50 -3.21
CA GLY A 337 -10.69 3.27 -2.65
C GLY A 337 -10.93 3.10 -1.15
N ASP A 338 -10.50 1.97 -0.56
CA ASP A 338 -10.72 1.65 0.85
C ASP A 338 -9.48 1.88 1.72
N SER A 339 -8.28 1.60 1.19
CA SER A 339 -7.02 1.77 1.91
C SER A 339 -6.53 3.21 1.85
N THR A 340 -6.03 3.68 2.99
CA THR A 340 -5.40 5.00 3.13
C THR A 340 -3.91 4.89 3.41
N VAL A 341 -3.15 5.85 2.91
CA VAL A 341 -1.75 6.05 3.27
C VAL A 341 -1.62 7.43 3.90
N GLU A 342 -1.12 7.51 5.13
CA GLU A 342 -0.81 8.76 5.79
C GLU A 342 0.70 9.00 5.73
N ILE A 343 1.13 10.16 5.25
CA ILE A 343 2.55 10.53 5.21
C ILE A 343 2.75 11.64 6.23
N VAL A 344 3.61 11.38 7.20
CA VAL A 344 3.98 12.31 8.27
C VAL A 344 5.48 12.54 8.27
N ASP A 345 5.91 13.63 8.91
CA ASP A 345 7.33 13.87 9.14
C ASP A 345 7.91 12.88 10.16
#